data_AF-A0A971XJZ9-F1
#
_entry.id   AF-A0A971XJZ9-F1
#
_cell.length_a   1.000
_cell.length_b   1.000
_cell.length_c   1.000
_cell.angle_alpha   90.00
_cell.angle_beta   90.00
_cell.angle_gamma   90.00
#
_symmetry.space_group_name_H-M   'P 1'
#
loop_
_entity.id
_entity.type
_entity.pdbx_description
1 polymer ?
#
loop_
_entity_poly.entity_id
_entity_poly.type
_entity_poly.pdbx_seq_one_letter_code
_entity_poly.pdbx_strand_id
1 'polypeptide(L)'
;MIKLSDYLDYLNKEIIQSRKKADENTIRVAKEYAQDEYLKYFKAPRYAFTSIKLDIPLKITDISAEKKFNFKLDEAKFLSEVNAEIEVLNREKKLSLPLLSKEQIEKKEFRQLFTTLEAKDQRFVRSIEEEVKKIDLKPQLDFLKIGKPGKPVKPGSFTPQESSAGTELNEMKRVITDVIAKNHTIVGTKLNDLYIDPNTTGAADKEKIFVNLHVEMEEEGIRIATFNDKDGKTIEEIIFE
;
A
#
# COMPACT_ATOMS: atom_id res chain seq x y z
N MET A 1 -16.59 2.12 -1.48
CA MET A 1 -15.43 2.51 -0.64
C MET A 1 -15.22 3.99 -0.83
N ILE A 2 -15.08 4.75 0.26
CA ILE A 2 -14.99 6.22 0.23
C ILE A 2 -13.63 6.59 0.81
N LYS A 3 -12.94 7.59 0.24
CA LYS A 3 -11.71 8.10 0.85
C LYS A 3 -12.04 8.81 2.16
N LEU A 4 -11.23 8.61 3.20
CA LEU A 4 -11.41 9.28 4.48
C LEU A 4 -11.42 10.82 4.31
N SER A 5 -10.57 11.36 3.44
CA SER A 5 -10.54 12.79 3.11
C SER A 5 -11.89 13.29 2.58
N ASP A 6 -12.47 12.59 1.60
CA ASP A 6 -13.73 12.99 0.98
C ASP A 6 -14.89 12.91 1.98
N TYR A 7 -14.85 11.92 2.88
CA TYR A 7 -15.83 11.78 3.94
C TYR A 7 -15.73 12.92 4.97
N LEU A 8 -14.52 13.30 5.38
CA LEU A 8 -14.29 14.43 6.27
C LEU A 8 -14.71 15.76 5.64
N ASP A 9 -14.39 15.96 4.35
CA ASP A 9 -14.82 17.14 3.58
C ASP A 9 -16.35 17.23 3.49
N TYR A 10 -17.01 16.08 3.32
CA TYR A 10 -18.48 16.01 3.32
C TYR A 10 -19.06 16.40 4.68
N LEU A 11 -18.55 15.81 5.77
CA LEU A 11 -18.98 16.16 7.13
C LEU A 11 -18.80 17.65 7.42
N ASN A 12 -17.66 18.22 7.02
CA ASN A 12 -17.39 19.64 7.16
C ASN A 12 -18.47 20.49 6.47
N LYS A 13 -18.81 20.17 5.22
CA LYS A 13 -19.83 20.89 4.44
C LYS A 13 -21.20 20.82 5.10
N GLU A 14 -21.61 19.66 5.59
CA GLU A 14 -22.90 19.50 6.28
C GLU A 14 -22.98 20.30 7.58
N ILE A 15 -21.87 20.38 8.32
CA ILE A 15 -21.79 21.17 9.54
C ILE A 15 -21.84 22.68 9.22
N ILE A 16 -21.13 23.13 8.20
CA ILE A 16 -21.21 24.53 7.72
C ILE A 16 -22.64 24.88 7.31
N GLN A 17 -23.32 24.01 6.56
CA GLN A 17 -24.71 24.22 6.19
C GLN A 17 -25.64 24.26 7.42
N SER A 18 -25.39 23.42 8.41
CA SER A 18 -26.17 23.40 9.65
C SER A 18 -25.98 24.68 10.46
N ARG A 19 -24.74 25.20 10.55
CA ARG A 19 -24.45 26.51 11.17
C ARG A 19 -25.20 27.64 10.44
N LYS A 20 -25.12 27.68 9.11
CA LYS A 20 -25.85 28.66 8.29
C LYS A 20 -27.36 28.64 8.59
N LYS A 21 -27.97 27.45 8.63
CA LYS A 21 -29.41 27.31 8.96
C LYS A 21 -29.73 27.78 10.39
N ALA A 22 -28.86 27.53 11.35
CA ALA A 22 -29.02 28.00 12.73
C ALA A 22 -28.97 29.53 12.82
N ASP A 23 -28.07 30.17 12.07
CA ASP A 23 -27.97 31.63 11.97
C ASP A 23 -29.21 32.24 11.31
N GLU A 24 -29.66 31.66 10.18
CA GLU A 24 -30.89 32.07 9.50
C GLU A 24 -32.10 31.99 10.43
N ASN A 25 -32.21 30.90 11.22
CA ASN A 25 -33.26 30.75 12.21
C ASN A 25 -33.14 31.79 13.34
N THR A 26 -31.92 32.06 13.82
CA THR A 26 -31.66 33.08 14.85
C THR A 26 -32.12 34.46 14.37
N ILE A 27 -31.84 34.80 13.11
CA ILE A 27 -32.30 36.06 12.49
C ILE A 27 -33.83 36.10 12.47
N ARG A 28 -34.49 35.01 12.10
CA ARG A 28 -35.96 34.93 12.08
C ARG A 28 -36.55 35.15 13.47
N VAL A 29 -36.05 34.43 14.48
CA VAL A 29 -36.51 34.56 15.87
C VAL A 29 -36.28 35.98 16.39
N ALA A 30 -35.14 36.61 16.07
CA ALA A 30 -34.87 37.98 16.47
C ALA A 30 -35.87 38.98 15.85
N LYS A 31 -36.29 38.76 14.59
CA LYS A 31 -37.34 39.57 13.94
C LYS A 31 -38.69 39.41 14.64
N GLU A 32 -39.06 38.18 15.00
CA GLU A 32 -40.30 37.90 15.74
C GLU A 32 -40.29 38.57 17.13
N TYR A 33 -39.16 38.48 17.84
CA TYR A 33 -38.99 39.15 19.14
C TYR A 33 -39.16 40.66 19.03
N ALA A 34 -38.61 41.28 17.98
CA ALA A 34 -38.72 42.72 17.77
C ALA A 34 -40.15 43.18 17.47
N GLN A 35 -41.00 42.31 16.92
CA GLN A 35 -42.39 42.60 16.57
C GLN A 35 -43.38 42.36 17.72
N ASP A 36 -43.01 41.55 18.71
CA ASP A 36 -43.85 41.20 19.85
C ASP A 36 -43.89 42.32 20.91
N GLU A 37 -45.04 42.52 21.53
CA GLU A 37 -45.30 43.60 22.49
C GLU A 37 -44.38 43.54 23.72
N TYR A 38 -44.06 42.33 24.18
CA TYR A 38 -43.31 42.08 25.41
C TYR A 38 -41.89 41.57 25.12
N LEU A 39 -41.72 40.67 24.15
CA LEU A 39 -40.43 40.03 23.85
C LEU A 39 -39.39 41.01 23.26
N LYS A 40 -39.81 42.15 22.71
CA LYS A 40 -38.90 43.17 22.15
C LYS A 40 -37.92 43.77 23.16
N TYR A 41 -38.23 43.69 24.46
CA TYR A 41 -37.36 44.15 25.53
C TYR A 41 -36.38 43.07 26.01
N PHE A 42 -36.51 41.83 25.53
CA PHE A 42 -35.66 40.70 25.89
C PHE A 42 -34.60 40.44 24.81
N LYS A 43 -33.46 39.89 25.23
CA LYS A 43 -32.41 39.47 24.31
C LYS A 43 -32.88 38.27 23.49
N ALA A 44 -32.89 38.41 22.16
CA ALA A 44 -33.18 37.29 21.27
C ALA A 44 -32.17 36.15 21.50
N PRO A 45 -32.63 34.89 21.63
CA PRO A 45 -31.76 33.74 21.82
C PRO A 45 -30.87 33.56 20.59
N ARG A 46 -29.59 33.25 20.83
CA ARG A 46 -28.61 32.94 19.77
C ARG A 46 -28.20 31.48 19.89
N TYR A 47 -28.26 30.75 18.80
CA TYR A 47 -27.71 29.40 18.71
C TYR A 47 -26.27 29.50 18.21
N ALA A 48 -25.28 29.36 19.10
CA ALA A 48 -23.87 29.32 18.74
C ALA A 48 -23.30 27.93 19.03
N PHE A 49 -22.83 27.24 17.98
CA PHE A 49 -22.11 25.97 18.12
C PHE A 49 -20.62 26.24 18.24
N THR A 50 -20.15 26.50 19.47
CA THR A 50 -18.75 26.84 19.77
C THR A 50 -17.78 25.72 19.41
N SER A 51 -18.17 24.47 19.65
CA SER A 51 -17.37 23.29 19.33
C SER A 51 -18.27 22.11 19.02
N ILE A 52 -17.93 21.33 18.00
CA ILE A 52 -18.59 20.06 17.69
C ILE A 52 -17.56 18.94 17.87
N LYS A 53 -17.88 17.97 18.73
CA LYS A 53 -17.08 16.76 18.96
C LYS A 53 -17.85 15.56 18.44
N LEU A 54 -17.24 14.78 17.56
CA LEU A 54 -17.84 13.60 16.94
C LEU A 54 -16.93 12.40 17.10
N ASP A 55 -17.51 11.31 17.59
CA ASP A 55 -16.87 9.99 17.67
C ASP A 55 -17.50 9.10 16.60
N ILE A 56 -16.76 8.87 15.51
CA ILE A 56 -17.30 8.17 14.34
C ILE A 56 -16.60 6.81 14.22
N PRO A 57 -17.33 5.69 14.43
CA PRO A 57 -16.78 4.37 14.18
C PRO A 57 -16.70 4.13 12.67
N LEU A 58 -15.50 3.80 12.21
CA LEU A 58 -15.19 3.58 10.80
C LEU A 58 -14.50 2.23 10.63
N LYS A 59 -14.76 1.60 9.49
CA LYS A 59 -14.05 0.39 9.08
C LYS A 59 -13.07 0.73 7.98
N ILE A 60 -11.79 0.44 8.19
CA ILE A 60 -10.79 0.55 7.12
C ILE A 60 -10.97 -0.65 6.21
N THR A 61 -11.21 -0.34 4.95
CA THR A 61 -11.46 -1.34 3.90
C THR A 61 -10.26 -1.53 2.99
N ASP A 62 -9.46 -0.49 2.77
CA ASP A 62 -8.23 -0.56 2.01
C ASP A 62 -7.27 0.59 2.40
N ILE A 63 -5.98 0.39 2.16
CA ILE A 63 -4.92 1.37 2.44
C ILE A 63 -4.06 1.51 1.19
N SER A 64 -4.11 2.69 0.57
CA SER A 64 -3.17 3.05 -0.49
C SER A 64 -1.90 3.58 0.16
N ALA A 65 -0.85 2.76 0.14
CA ALA A 65 0.46 3.13 0.66
C ALA A 65 1.56 2.79 -0.34
N GLU A 66 2.59 3.63 -0.36
CA GLU A 66 3.84 3.37 -1.05
C GLU A 66 4.92 3.04 -0.03
N LYS A 67 5.70 2.01 -0.32
CA LYS A 67 6.79 1.55 0.53
C LYS A 67 8.12 1.98 -0.09
N LYS A 68 9.01 2.43 0.77
CA LYS A 68 10.39 2.74 0.44
C LYS A 68 11.23 1.54 0.80
N PHE A 69 11.92 0.98 -0.19
CA PHE A 69 12.73 -0.20 -0.01
C PHE A 69 14.21 0.16 0.04
N ASN A 70 14.96 -0.67 0.77
CA ASN A 70 16.40 -0.70 0.81
C ASN A 70 16.90 -2.04 0.25
N PHE A 71 17.41 -2.01 -0.98
CA PHE A 71 18.06 -3.13 -1.64
C PHE A 71 19.56 -3.09 -1.34
N LYS A 72 19.95 -3.78 -0.26
CA LYS A 72 21.35 -4.15 -0.03
C LYS A 72 21.46 -5.66 -0.15
N LEU A 73 21.75 -6.11 -1.37
CA LEU A 73 21.79 -7.52 -1.67
C LEU A 73 23.18 -8.06 -1.35
N ASP A 74 23.25 -8.92 -0.33
CA ASP A 74 24.46 -9.66 -0.01
C ASP A 74 24.64 -10.78 -1.04
N GLU A 75 25.70 -10.71 -1.85
CA GLU A 75 25.97 -11.67 -2.92
C GLU A 75 26.09 -13.12 -2.40
N ALA A 76 26.69 -13.32 -1.23
CA ALA A 76 26.85 -14.66 -0.65
C ALA A 76 25.51 -15.21 -0.14
N LYS A 77 24.69 -14.35 0.47
CA LYS A 77 23.34 -14.70 0.91
C LYS A 77 22.43 -15.03 -0.28
N PHE A 78 22.44 -14.18 -1.30
CA PHE A 78 21.70 -14.37 -2.54
C PHE A 78 22.06 -15.69 -3.23
N LEU A 79 23.36 -15.97 -3.36
CA LEU A 79 23.85 -17.24 -3.92
C LEU A 79 23.32 -18.45 -3.16
N SER A 80 23.39 -18.41 -1.83
CA SER A 80 22.93 -19.51 -0.98
C SER A 80 21.42 -19.74 -1.13
N GLU A 81 20.63 -18.67 -1.15
CA GLU A 81 19.16 -18.76 -1.23
C GLU A 81 18.71 -19.23 -2.61
N VAL A 82 19.29 -18.71 -3.70
CA VAL A 82 18.99 -19.16 -5.06
C VAL A 82 19.33 -20.64 -5.23
N ASN A 83 20.51 -21.07 -4.78
CA ASN A 83 20.90 -22.47 -4.91
C ASN A 83 20.01 -23.40 -4.07
N ALA A 84 19.63 -23.00 -2.86
CA ALA A 84 18.69 -23.78 -2.05
C ALA A 84 17.33 -23.94 -2.74
N GLU A 85 16.79 -22.87 -3.33
CA GLU A 85 15.50 -22.89 -4.02
C GLU A 85 15.58 -23.70 -5.35
N ILE A 86 16.72 -23.65 -6.05
CA ILE A 86 17.02 -24.52 -7.20
C ILE A 86 17.05 -26.00 -6.80
N GLU A 87 17.71 -26.36 -5.69
CA GLU A 87 17.78 -27.76 -5.24
C GLU A 87 16.41 -28.34 -4.87
N VAL A 88 15.54 -27.52 -4.28
CA VAL A 88 14.16 -27.91 -3.98
C VAL A 88 13.39 -28.15 -5.28
N LEU A 89 13.47 -27.23 -6.24
CA LEU A 89 12.78 -27.36 -7.52
C LEU A 89 13.29 -28.53 -8.37
N ASN A 90 14.60 -28.79 -8.38
CA ASN A 90 15.17 -29.94 -9.06
C ASN A 90 14.65 -31.26 -8.47
N ARG A 91 14.46 -31.33 -7.14
CA ARG A 91 13.87 -32.49 -6.46
C ARG A 91 12.38 -32.65 -6.75
N GLU A 92 11.61 -31.58 -6.65
CA GLU A 92 10.13 -31.62 -6.79
C GLU A 92 9.68 -31.79 -8.24
N LYS A 93 10.28 -31.04 -9.16
CA LYS A 93 9.86 -30.98 -10.57
C LYS A 93 10.72 -31.86 -11.48
N LYS A 94 11.69 -32.60 -10.93
CA LYS A 94 12.66 -33.42 -11.67
C LYS A 94 13.38 -32.62 -12.77
N LEU A 95 13.66 -31.35 -12.49
CA LEU A 95 14.37 -30.46 -13.40
C LEU A 95 15.89 -30.58 -13.20
N SER A 96 16.66 -30.19 -14.21
CA SER A 96 18.13 -30.19 -14.16
C SER A 96 18.68 -28.76 -14.21
N LEU A 97 18.16 -27.88 -13.34
CA LEU A 97 18.62 -26.49 -13.27
C LEU A 97 20.06 -26.44 -12.74
N PRO A 98 20.96 -25.68 -13.38
CA PRO A 98 22.33 -25.53 -12.92
C PRO A 98 22.37 -24.68 -11.65
N LEU A 99 23.18 -25.10 -10.68
CA LEU A 99 23.51 -24.27 -9.52
C LEU A 99 24.37 -23.08 -9.95
N LEU A 100 24.15 -21.94 -9.32
CA LEU A 100 24.97 -20.75 -9.50
C LEU A 100 26.30 -20.92 -8.76
N SER A 101 27.38 -20.41 -9.35
CA SER A 101 28.68 -20.27 -8.69
C SER A 101 28.99 -18.80 -8.38
N LYS A 102 29.90 -18.56 -7.42
CA LYS A 102 30.37 -17.20 -7.10
C LYS A 102 30.92 -16.47 -8.33
N GLU A 103 31.67 -17.19 -9.16
CA GLU A 103 32.25 -16.67 -10.41
C GLU A 103 31.19 -16.23 -11.42
N GLN A 104 29.96 -16.75 -11.35
CA GLN A 104 28.85 -16.34 -12.23
C GLN A 104 28.17 -15.08 -11.72
N ILE A 105 28.05 -14.91 -10.40
CA ILE A 105 27.47 -13.71 -9.77
C ILE A 105 28.40 -12.50 -9.88
N GLU A 106 29.71 -12.72 -9.83
CA GLU A 106 30.70 -11.65 -9.97
C GLU A 106 30.81 -11.09 -11.39
N LYS A 107 30.14 -11.70 -12.38
CA LYS A 107 30.17 -11.24 -13.77
C LYS A 107 29.36 -9.98 -14.01
N LYS A 108 29.70 -9.32 -15.12
CA LYS A 108 29.16 -8.01 -15.50
C LYS A 108 27.63 -8.02 -15.57
N GLU A 109 27.04 -9.09 -16.06
CA GLU A 109 25.59 -9.24 -16.24
C GLU A 109 24.85 -9.24 -14.90
N PHE A 110 25.36 -9.94 -13.88
CA PHE A 110 24.78 -9.96 -12.53
C PHE A 110 25.10 -8.69 -11.74
N ARG A 111 26.30 -8.12 -11.90
CA ARG A 111 26.62 -6.80 -11.33
C ARG A 111 25.73 -5.68 -11.89
N GLN A 112 25.39 -5.74 -13.17
CA GLN A 112 24.45 -4.80 -13.80
C GLN A 112 23.03 -4.96 -13.24
N LEU A 113 22.61 -6.18 -12.93
CA LEU A 113 21.34 -6.43 -12.25
C LEU A 113 21.32 -5.79 -10.86
N PHE A 114 22.34 -6.03 -10.04
CA PHE A 114 22.42 -5.46 -8.70
C PHE A 114 22.50 -3.94 -8.72
N THR A 115 23.32 -3.36 -9.59
CA THR A 115 23.39 -1.89 -9.74
C THR A 115 22.07 -1.29 -10.23
N THR A 116 21.30 -1.99 -11.06
CA THR A 116 19.97 -1.53 -11.50
C THR A 116 18.96 -1.59 -10.36
N LEU A 117 19.02 -2.62 -9.51
CA LEU A 117 18.21 -2.76 -8.31
C LEU A 117 18.55 -1.65 -7.29
N GLU A 118 19.84 -1.42 -7.06
CA GLU A 118 20.35 -0.36 -6.18
C GLU A 118 20.09 1.05 -6.73
N ALA A 119 20.07 1.25 -8.05
CA ALA A 119 19.75 2.57 -8.63
C ALA A 119 18.28 2.98 -8.42
N LYS A 120 17.40 1.99 -8.25
CA LYS A 120 15.99 2.18 -7.85
C LYS A 120 15.80 2.19 -6.33
N ASP A 121 16.89 2.07 -5.58
CA ASP A 121 16.87 2.08 -4.12
C ASP A 121 16.29 3.39 -3.57
N GLN A 122 15.73 3.33 -2.38
CA GLN A 122 15.20 4.49 -1.66
C GLN A 122 14.04 5.21 -2.38
N ARG A 123 13.38 4.60 -3.36
CA ARG A 123 12.18 5.17 -4.00
C ARG A 123 10.91 4.60 -3.39
N PHE A 124 9.89 5.44 -3.28
CA PHE A 124 8.54 5.02 -2.90
C PHE A 124 7.88 4.30 -4.08
N VAL A 125 7.50 3.04 -3.87
CA VAL A 125 6.80 2.22 -4.87
C VAL A 125 5.68 1.43 -4.19
N ARG A 126 4.63 1.10 -4.95
CA ARG A 126 3.44 0.40 -4.40
C ARG A 126 3.76 -1.03 -3.97
N SER A 127 4.46 -1.78 -4.83
CA SER A 127 4.82 -3.18 -4.60
C SER A 127 6.21 -3.44 -5.15
N ILE A 128 7.00 -4.18 -4.37
CA ILE A 128 8.34 -4.58 -4.78
C ILE A 128 8.27 -5.68 -5.84
N GLU A 129 7.29 -6.56 -5.73
CA GLU A 129 7.02 -7.65 -6.67
C GLU A 129 6.72 -7.11 -8.07
N GLU A 130 5.97 -6.01 -8.17
CA GLU A 130 5.72 -5.33 -9.45
C GLU A 130 6.98 -4.70 -10.04
N GLU A 131 7.84 -4.11 -9.21
CA GLU A 131 9.09 -3.52 -9.68
C GLU A 131 10.12 -4.57 -10.11
N VAL A 132 10.23 -5.68 -9.38
CA VAL A 132 11.16 -6.78 -9.70
C VAL A 132 10.70 -7.48 -10.99
N LYS A 133 9.40 -7.63 -11.23
CA LYS A 133 8.86 -8.20 -12.50
C LYS A 133 9.21 -7.38 -13.74
N LYS A 134 9.46 -6.07 -13.60
CA LYS A 134 9.87 -5.18 -14.70
C LYS A 134 11.34 -5.34 -15.09
N ILE A 135 12.13 -6.06 -14.30
CA ILE A 135 13.56 -6.24 -14.54
C ILE A 135 13.76 -7.27 -15.65
N ASP A 136 14.55 -6.91 -16.65
CA ASP A 136 14.94 -7.84 -17.70
C ASP A 136 16.05 -8.77 -17.20
N LEU A 137 15.67 -10.04 -16.98
CA LEU A 137 16.59 -11.11 -16.56
C LEU A 137 17.15 -11.90 -17.75
N LYS A 138 16.80 -11.55 -19.00
CA LYS A 138 17.31 -12.26 -20.19
C LYS A 138 18.84 -12.31 -20.26
N PRO A 139 19.59 -11.21 -20.03
CA PRO A 139 21.06 -11.24 -20.12
C PRO A 139 21.69 -12.27 -19.17
N GLN A 140 21.15 -12.41 -17.96
CA GLN A 140 21.64 -13.33 -16.94
C GLN A 140 21.26 -14.77 -17.29
N LEU A 141 20.03 -15.01 -17.77
CA LEU A 141 19.58 -16.34 -18.17
C LEU A 141 20.30 -16.86 -19.43
N ASP A 142 20.54 -15.99 -20.41
CA ASP A 142 21.29 -16.32 -21.63
C ASP A 142 22.76 -16.66 -21.34
N PHE A 143 23.34 -15.97 -20.36
CA PHE A 143 24.68 -16.22 -19.85
C PHE A 143 24.78 -17.59 -19.16
N LEU A 144 23.78 -17.97 -18.37
CA LEU A 144 23.70 -19.29 -17.72
C LEU A 144 23.45 -20.44 -18.70
N LYS A 145 23.22 -20.13 -19.99
CA LYS A 145 22.91 -21.09 -21.07
C LYS A 145 21.72 -22.00 -20.75
N ILE A 146 20.80 -21.52 -19.92
CA ILE A 146 19.58 -22.26 -19.55
C ILE A 146 18.64 -22.23 -20.76
N GLY A 147 18.17 -23.42 -21.16
CA GLY A 147 17.24 -23.54 -22.28
C GLY A 147 17.85 -23.37 -23.68
N LYS A 148 19.18 -23.32 -23.85
CA LYS A 148 19.79 -23.40 -25.19
C LYS A 148 19.71 -24.84 -25.70
N PRO A 149 19.03 -25.11 -26.83
CA PRO A 149 19.11 -26.43 -27.45
C PRO A 149 20.58 -26.69 -27.77
N GLY A 150 21.06 -27.88 -27.37
CA GLY A 150 22.33 -28.39 -27.88
C GLY A 150 22.32 -28.29 -29.41
N LYS A 151 23.51 -27.99 -29.99
CA LYS A 151 23.83 -27.90 -31.43
C LYS A 151 22.74 -28.39 -32.39
N PRO A 152 22.45 -27.67 -33.50
CA PRO A 152 21.42 -28.07 -34.46
C PRO A 152 21.58 -29.54 -34.86
N VAL A 153 20.59 -30.34 -34.48
CA VAL A 153 20.49 -31.75 -34.90
C VAL A 153 20.16 -31.73 -36.38
N LYS A 154 20.88 -32.57 -37.15
CA LYS A 154 20.72 -32.74 -38.60
C LYS A 154 19.23 -32.89 -38.97
N PRO A 155 18.80 -32.36 -40.13
CA PRO A 155 17.41 -32.50 -40.58
C PRO A 155 17.10 -33.99 -40.80
N GLY A 156 16.14 -34.53 -40.05
CA GLY A 156 15.68 -35.93 -40.17
C GLY A 156 15.42 -36.69 -38.87
N SER A 157 15.64 -36.10 -37.70
CA SER A 157 15.37 -36.73 -36.39
C SER A 157 14.14 -36.09 -35.73
N PHE A 158 13.03 -36.81 -35.70
CA PHE A 158 11.85 -36.44 -34.91
C PHE A 158 12.14 -36.70 -33.42
N THR A 159 12.35 -35.66 -32.62
CA THR A 159 12.41 -35.75 -31.15
C THR A 159 11.07 -35.30 -30.55
N PRO A 160 10.51 -36.01 -29.57
CA PRO A 160 9.31 -35.56 -28.86
C PRO A 160 9.59 -34.28 -28.05
N GLN A 161 8.82 -33.23 -28.36
CA GLN A 161 8.51 -32.02 -27.57
C GLN A 161 9.63 -31.17 -26.95
N GLU A 162 9.74 -29.95 -27.47
CA GLU A 162 10.43 -28.75 -26.96
C GLU A 162 9.88 -28.20 -25.62
N SER A 163 9.45 -29.04 -24.67
CA SER A 163 8.73 -28.59 -23.46
C SER A 163 9.59 -28.36 -22.21
N SER A 164 10.74 -29.04 -22.05
CA SER A 164 11.54 -28.93 -20.82
C SER A 164 12.39 -27.65 -20.76
N ALA A 165 13.04 -27.28 -21.86
CA ALA A 165 13.96 -26.15 -21.92
C ALA A 165 13.28 -24.79 -21.63
N GLY A 166 12.05 -24.59 -22.14
CA GLY A 166 11.26 -23.39 -21.84
C GLY A 166 10.71 -23.39 -20.41
N THR A 167 10.41 -24.57 -19.86
CA THR A 167 9.96 -24.72 -18.47
C THR A 167 11.09 -24.39 -17.50
N GLU A 168 12.30 -24.89 -17.73
CA GLU A 168 13.48 -24.60 -16.92
C GLU A 168 13.86 -23.13 -16.91
N LEU A 169 13.77 -22.45 -18.08
CA LEU A 169 14.01 -21.01 -18.18
C LEU A 169 13.02 -20.19 -17.35
N ASN A 170 11.73 -20.54 -17.42
CA ASN A 170 10.69 -19.85 -16.67
C ASN A 170 10.82 -20.09 -15.15
N GLU A 171 11.18 -21.30 -14.74
CA GLU A 171 11.42 -21.62 -13.33
C GLU A 171 12.65 -20.91 -12.79
N MET A 172 13.77 -20.85 -13.53
CA MET A 172 14.94 -20.10 -13.11
C MET A 172 14.63 -18.59 -12.99
N LYS A 173 13.91 -18.03 -13.96
CA LYS A 173 13.46 -16.63 -13.90
C LYS A 173 12.63 -16.39 -12.64
N ARG A 174 11.72 -17.31 -12.31
CA ARG A 174 10.88 -17.24 -11.11
C ARG A 174 11.73 -17.26 -9.84
N VAL A 175 12.66 -18.21 -9.71
CA VAL A 175 13.56 -18.30 -8.53
C VAL A 175 14.32 -17.00 -8.32
N ILE A 176 14.99 -16.49 -9.36
CA ILE A 176 15.78 -15.26 -9.24
C ILE A 176 14.88 -14.08 -8.85
N THR A 177 13.71 -13.96 -9.46
CA THR A 177 12.72 -12.90 -9.14
C THR A 177 12.27 -13.00 -7.69
N ASP A 178 11.93 -14.20 -7.23
CA ASP A 178 11.41 -14.44 -5.88
C ASP A 178 12.47 -14.18 -4.82
N VAL A 179 13.71 -14.60 -5.03
CA VAL A 179 14.82 -14.35 -4.09
C VAL A 179 15.15 -12.85 -4.03
N ILE A 180 15.12 -12.13 -5.16
CA ILE A 180 15.27 -10.66 -5.16
C ILE A 180 14.12 -10.00 -4.40
N ALA A 181 12.88 -10.45 -4.64
CA ALA A 181 11.70 -9.92 -3.96
C ALA A 181 11.71 -10.21 -2.46
N LYS A 182 12.37 -11.28 -1.98
CA LYS A 182 12.54 -11.57 -0.53
C LYS A 182 13.66 -10.76 0.11
N ASN A 183 14.69 -10.38 -0.65
CA ASN A 183 15.87 -9.68 -0.13
C ASN A 183 15.76 -8.16 -0.23
N HIS A 184 14.80 -7.60 0.49
CA HIS A 184 14.69 -6.16 0.70
C HIS A 184 14.40 -5.85 2.17
N THR A 185 14.67 -4.62 2.57
CA THR A 185 14.22 -4.10 3.87
C THR A 185 13.31 -2.89 3.63
N ILE A 186 12.18 -2.82 4.33
CA ILE A 186 11.30 -1.64 4.29
C ILE A 186 11.92 -0.58 5.18
N VAL A 187 12.28 0.56 4.61
CA VAL A 187 12.92 1.69 5.33
C VAL A 187 11.99 2.89 5.51
N GLY A 188 10.82 2.85 4.88
CA GLY A 188 9.79 3.86 5.07
C GLY A 188 8.48 3.44 4.43
N THR A 189 7.38 3.99 4.93
CA THR A 189 6.06 3.82 4.34
C THR A 189 5.42 5.20 4.25
N LYS A 190 4.92 5.54 3.06
CA LYS A 190 4.11 6.74 2.83
C LYS A 190 2.67 6.30 2.64
N LEU A 191 1.81 6.70 3.55
CA LEU A 191 0.39 6.47 3.44
C LEU A 191 -0.21 7.59 2.59
N ASN A 192 -0.87 7.23 1.50
CA ASN A 192 -1.45 8.18 0.53
C ASN A 192 -2.95 8.35 0.76
N ASP A 193 -3.70 7.26 0.78
CA ASP A 193 -5.16 7.28 0.99
C ASP A 193 -5.61 6.18 1.94
N LEU A 194 -6.59 6.50 2.79
CA LEU A 194 -7.36 5.53 3.56
C LEU A 194 -8.76 5.39 2.96
N TYR A 195 -9.16 4.16 2.66
CA TYR A 195 -10.50 3.87 2.18
C TYR A 195 -11.33 3.29 3.31
N ILE A 196 -12.44 3.95 3.60
CA ILE A 196 -13.33 3.61 4.70
C ILE A 196 -14.69 3.12 4.21
N ASP A 197 -15.35 2.40 5.11
CA ASP A 197 -16.77 2.10 5.08
C ASP A 197 -17.37 2.54 6.44
N PRO A 198 -18.24 3.56 6.44
CA PRO A 198 -18.89 4.02 7.66
C PRO A 198 -19.96 3.03 8.16
N ASN A 199 -20.33 2.02 7.37
CA ASN A 199 -21.23 0.96 7.83
C ASN A 199 -20.44 -0.15 8.53
N THR A 200 -20.47 -0.13 9.85
CA THR A 200 -19.71 -1.02 10.74
C THR A 200 -20.50 -2.25 11.20
N THR A 201 -21.74 -2.45 10.74
CA THR A 201 -22.67 -3.49 11.26
C THR A 201 -22.56 -4.87 10.59
N GLY A 202 -21.60 -5.09 9.70
CA GLY A 202 -21.47 -6.32 8.91
C GLY A 202 -20.75 -7.47 9.66
N ALA A 203 -21.39 -8.64 9.76
CA ALA A 203 -20.86 -9.83 10.43
C ALA A 203 -19.65 -10.51 9.73
N ALA A 204 -19.22 -10.01 8.55
CA ALA A 204 -18.16 -10.59 7.73
C ALA A 204 -16.77 -9.93 7.94
N ASP A 205 -16.58 -9.18 9.02
CA ASP A 205 -15.48 -8.23 9.17
C ASP A 205 -14.38 -8.67 10.17
N LYS A 206 -14.18 -9.99 10.37
CA LYS A 206 -13.20 -10.55 11.33
C LYS A 206 -11.73 -10.15 11.06
N GLU A 207 -11.39 -9.79 9.83
CA GLU A 207 -10.03 -9.37 9.44
C GLU A 207 -9.90 -7.86 9.16
N LYS A 208 -10.95 -7.08 9.42
CA LYS A 208 -10.94 -5.63 9.14
C LYS A 208 -10.60 -4.81 10.37
N ILE A 209 -9.87 -3.72 10.14
CA ILE A 209 -9.49 -2.75 11.15
C ILE A 209 -10.69 -1.84 11.38
N PHE A 210 -11.18 -1.81 12.62
CA PHE A 210 -12.21 -0.86 13.06
C PHE A 210 -11.54 0.21 13.88
N VAL A 211 -11.88 1.46 13.60
CA VAL A 211 -11.22 2.63 14.18
C VAL A 211 -12.28 3.63 14.59
N ASN A 212 -12.08 4.27 15.73
CA ASN A 212 -12.93 5.37 16.17
C ASN A 212 -12.21 6.67 15.83
N LEU A 213 -12.84 7.47 14.97
CA LEU A 213 -12.32 8.78 14.60
C LEU A 213 -12.87 9.83 15.56
N HIS A 214 -11.97 10.46 16.32
CA HIS A 214 -12.28 11.58 17.20
C HIS A 214 -12.06 12.89 16.43
N VAL A 215 -13.16 13.51 16.01
CA VAL A 215 -13.15 14.77 15.26
C VAL A 215 -13.60 15.90 16.18
N GLU A 216 -12.76 16.92 16.33
CA GLU A 216 -13.13 18.16 17.00
C GLU A 216 -13.10 19.31 16.00
N MET A 217 -14.19 20.06 15.94
CA MET A 217 -14.30 21.24 15.09
C MET A 217 -14.45 22.48 15.94
N GLU A 218 -13.48 23.39 15.79
CA GLU A 218 -13.44 24.70 16.44
C GLU A 218 -13.83 25.79 15.44
N GLU A 219 -13.89 27.06 15.88
CA GLU A 219 -14.34 28.17 15.03
C GLU A 219 -13.51 28.37 13.74
N GLU A 220 -12.26 27.88 13.68
CA GLU A 220 -11.34 28.08 12.55
C GLU A 220 -10.88 26.81 11.82
N GLY A 221 -11.39 25.60 12.13
CA GLY A 221 -10.98 24.40 11.39
C GLY A 221 -11.42 23.05 11.96
N ILE A 222 -11.04 21.97 11.27
CA ILE A 222 -11.22 20.57 11.72
C ILE A 222 -9.90 20.06 12.27
N ARG A 223 -9.90 19.57 13.51
CA ARG A 223 -8.77 18.88 14.13
C ARG A 223 -9.10 17.40 14.34
N ILE A 224 -8.26 16.52 13.79
CA ILE A 224 -8.27 15.09 14.14
C ILE A 224 -7.36 14.93 15.35
N ALA A 225 -7.94 14.66 16.53
CA ALA A 225 -7.20 14.74 17.78
C ALA A 225 -6.39 13.47 18.08
N THR A 226 -6.96 12.28 17.82
CA THR A 226 -6.32 11.00 18.16
C THR A 226 -6.86 9.85 17.33
N PHE A 227 -6.02 8.83 17.18
CA PHE A 227 -6.35 7.55 16.56
C PHE A 227 -6.09 6.41 17.56
N ASN A 228 -7.14 5.66 17.93
CA ASN A 228 -7.06 4.57 18.89
C ASN A 228 -7.49 3.24 18.24
N ASP A 229 -6.76 2.15 18.52
CA ASP A 229 -7.13 0.78 18.14
C ASP A 229 -8.28 0.24 19.03
N LYS A 230 -8.83 -0.92 18.68
CA LYS A 230 -9.89 -1.67 19.40
C LYS A 230 -9.58 -1.87 20.89
N ASP A 231 -8.29 -1.89 21.26
CA ASP A 231 -7.81 -2.03 22.64
C ASP A 231 -7.51 -0.68 23.33
N GLY A 232 -7.89 0.46 22.72
CA GLY A 232 -7.73 1.81 23.28
C GLY A 232 -6.31 2.37 23.24
N LYS A 233 -5.40 1.72 22.51
CA LYS A 233 -3.99 2.13 22.41
C LYS A 233 -3.81 3.18 21.31
N THR A 234 -3.21 4.32 21.65
CA THR A 234 -2.98 5.44 20.73
C THR A 234 -1.80 5.15 19.81
N ILE A 235 -1.98 5.32 18.49
CA ILE A 235 -0.98 4.91 17.48
C ILE A 235 -0.25 6.09 16.83
N GLU A 236 -0.83 7.30 16.69
CA GLU A 236 -0.11 8.55 16.33
C GLU A 236 -1.06 9.78 16.32
N GLU A 237 -0.52 11.00 16.47
CA GLU A 237 -1.22 12.30 16.34
C GLU A 237 -0.84 12.94 14.98
N ILE A 238 -1.82 13.20 14.11
CA ILE A 238 -1.60 13.89 12.83
C ILE A 238 -2.33 15.24 12.89
N ILE A 239 -1.55 16.31 12.92
CA ILE A 239 -2.06 17.69 12.88
C ILE A 239 -2.08 18.12 11.41
N PHE A 240 -3.25 18.50 10.89
CA PHE A 240 -3.35 19.25 9.64
C PHE A 240 -3.60 20.71 10.00
N GLU A 241 -2.68 21.58 9.60
CA GLU A 241 -2.88 23.05 9.54
C GLU A 241 -3.50 23.44 8.19
#